data_AF-Q9F6I9-F1
#
_entry.id   AF-Q9F6I9-F1
#
_cell.length_a   1.000
_cell.length_b   1.000
_cell.length_c   1.000
_cell.angle_alpha   90.00
_cell.angle_beta   90.00
_cell.angle_gamma   90.00
#
_symmetry.space_group_name_H-M   'P 1'
#
loop_
_entity.id
_entity.type
_entity.pdbx_description
1 polymer ?
#
loop_
_entity_poly.entity_id
_entity_poly.type
_entity_poly.pdbx_seq_one_letter_code
_entity_poly.pdbx_strand_id
1 'polypeptide(L)' 'MRSSAKQEELVKAFKALLKEEKFSSQGEIVAALHEQGFDNINQSKVSRMLTKFGAVRTRNAKMEMVYCLPAELGVPT' A
#
# COMPACT_ATOMS: atom_id res chain seq x y z
N MET A 1 -8.00 0.26 -24.35
CA MET A 1 -6.91 -0.04 -23.39
C MET A 1 -6.82 1.06 -22.31
N ARG A 2 -7.86 1.26 -21.46
CA ARG A 2 -7.96 2.43 -20.54
C ARG A 2 -7.88 2.09 -19.04
N SER A 3 -7.81 0.82 -18.66
CA SER A 3 -7.85 0.42 -17.24
C SER A 3 -6.50 0.48 -16.51
N SER A 4 -5.39 0.68 -17.22
CA SER A 4 -4.04 0.65 -16.62
C SER A 4 -3.71 1.91 -15.82
N ALA A 5 -4.07 3.11 -16.30
CA ALA A 5 -3.65 4.37 -15.69
C ALA A 5 -4.14 4.52 -14.23
N LYS A 6 -5.43 4.28 -13.96
CA LYS A 6 -5.97 4.33 -12.58
C LYS A 6 -5.34 3.26 -11.68
N GLN A 7 -4.97 2.12 -12.24
CA GLN A 7 -4.30 1.06 -11.48
C GLN A 7 -2.85 1.43 -11.17
N GLU A 8 -2.15 2.09 -12.09
CA GLU A 8 -0.80 2.62 -11.87
C GLU A 8 -0.82 3.73 -10.83
N GLU A 9 -1.79 4.65 -10.87
CA GLU A 9 -2.00 5.67 -9.85
C GLU A 9 -2.28 5.04 -8.48
N LEU A 10 -3.14 4.02 -8.43
CA LEU A 10 -3.42 3.29 -7.18
C LEU A 10 -2.15 2.64 -6.62
N VAL A 11 -1.33 2.00 -7.46
CA VAL A 11 -0.06 1.39 -7.03
C VAL A 11 0.91 2.45 -6.54
N LYS A 12 0.99 3.61 -7.22
CA LYS A 12 1.84 4.73 -6.82
C LYS A 12 1.41 5.29 -5.46
N ALA A 13 0.12 5.53 -5.27
CA ALA A 13 -0.47 5.97 -4.00
C ALA A 13 -0.20 4.95 -2.89
N PHE A 14 -0.50 3.67 -3.11
CA PHE A 14 -0.25 2.60 -2.15
C PHE A 14 1.22 2.52 -1.72
N LYS A 15 2.16 2.59 -2.68
CA LYS A 15 3.59 2.61 -2.36
C LYS A 15 4.00 3.86 -1.58
N ALA A 16 3.41 5.01 -1.88
CA ALA A 16 3.66 6.24 -1.13
C ALA A 16 3.19 6.11 0.33
N LEU A 17 1.97 5.59 0.55
CA LEU A 17 1.44 5.34 1.89
C LEU A 17 2.34 4.41 2.72
N LEU A 18 2.84 3.32 2.13
CA LEU A 18 3.74 2.39 2.82
C LEU A 18 5.11 3.00 3.15
N LYS A 19 5.56 4.03 2.43
CA LYS A 19 6.81 4.74 2.74
C LYS A 19 6.67 5.69 3.92
N GLU A 20 5.44 6.06 4.29
CA GLU A 20 5.21 6.91 5.47
C GLU A 20 5.37 6.14 6.79
N GLU A 21 5.45 4.80 6.76
CA GLU A 21 5.64 3.95 7.94
C GLU A 21 4.66 4.27 9.09
N LYS A 22 3.42 4.60 8.71
CA LYS A 22 2.37 5.07 9.61
C LYS A 22 1.22 4.07 9.78
N PHE A 23 0.98 3.23 8.78
CA PHE A 23 -0.21 2.40 8.71
C PHE A 23 0.00 1.07 9.44
N SER A 24 -0.77 0.81 10.49
CA SER A 24 -0.66 -0.38 11.34
C SER A 24 -1.52 -1.55 10.84
N SER A 25 -2.55 -1.26 10.04
CA SER A 25 -3.56 -2.23 9.60
C SER A 25 -3.96 -2.07 8.13
N GLN A 26 -4.48 -3.15 7.55
CA GLN A 26 -5.00 -3.14 6.18
C GLN A 26 -6.18 -2.17 6.02
N GLY A 27 -7.02 -2.05 7.05
CA GLY A 27 -8.18 -1.15 7.06
C GLY A 27 -7.79 0.32 7.00
N GLU A 28 -6.72 0.72 7.70
CA GLU A 28 -6.20 2.09 7.62
C GLU A 28 -5.70 2.44 6.22
N ILE A 29 -5.02 1.50 5.55
CA ILE A 29 -4.57 1.69 4.16
C ILE A 29 -5.77 1.80 3.21
N VAL A 30 -6.83 1.01 3.42
CA VAL A 30 -8.09 1.12 2.65
C VAL A 30 -8.71 2.50 2.83
N ALA A 31 -8.83 2.97 4.07
CA ALA A 31 -9.40 4.29 4.37
C ALA A 31 -8.59 5.41 3.72
N ALA A 32 -7.26 5.39 3.86
CA ALA A 32 -6.38 6.39 3.25
C ALA A 32 -6.44 6.40 1.72
N LEU A 33 -6.60 5.22 1.08
CA LEU A 33 -6.81 5.14 -0.37
C LEU A 33 -8.22 5.64 -0.77
N HIS A 34 -9.25 5.39 0.04
CA HIS A 34 -10.58 5.96 -0.14
C HIS A 34 -10.54 7.49 -0.11
N GLU A 35 -9.85 8.08 0.87
CA GLU A 35 -9.68 9.54 0.99
C GLU A 35 -8.94 10.15 -0.21
N GLN A 36 -8.11 9.38 -0.92
CA GLN A 36 -7.47 9.80 -2.16
C GLN A 36 -8.34 9.62 -3.42
N GLY A 37 -9.60 9.20 -3.27
CA GLY A 37 -10.56 9.00 -4.36
C GLY A 37 -10.52 7.61 -4.99
N PHE A 38 -9.91 6.61 -4.34
CA PHE A 38 -9.91 5.22 -4.80
C PHE A 38 -11.09 4.42 -4.22
N ASP A 39 -12.32 4.73 -4.63
CA ASP A 39 -13.54 4.11 -4.07
C ASP A 39 -13.62 2.57 -4.25
N ASN A 40 -12.94 2.04 -5.28
CA ASN A 40 -12.90 0.61 -5.61
C ASN A 40 -11.75 -0.14 -4.89
N ILE A 41 -11.48 0.21 -3.64
CA ILE A 41 -10.50 -0.45 -2.77
C ILE A 41 -11.21 -1.09 -1.58
N ASN A 42 -10.72 -2.25 -1.14
CA ASN A 42 -11.23 -2.93 0.05
C ASN A 42 -10.10 -3.72 0.71
N GLN A 43 -10.38 -4.28 1.89
CA GLN A 43 -9.38 -4.99 2.68
C GLN A 43 -8.76 -6.16 1.90
N SER A 44 -9.56 -6.94 1.15
CA SER A 44 -9.04 -8.06 0.35
C SER A 44 -8.10 -7.59 -0.77
N LYS A 45 -8.41 -6.46 -1.40
CA LYS A 45 -7.58 -5.86 -2.46
C LYS A 45 -6.27 -5.34 -1.91
N VAL A 46 -6.31 -4.63 -0.78
CA VAL A 46 -5.10 -4.20 -0.05
C VAL A 46 -4.27 -5.41 0.41
N SER A 47 -4.90 -6.46 0.94
CA SER A 47 -4.19 -7.69 1.33
C SER A 47 -3.44 -8.30 0.15
N ARG A 48 -4.07 -8.41 -1.02
CA ARG A 48 -3.41 -8.89 -2.24
C ARG A 48 -2.26 -7.98 -2.66
N MET A 49 -2.43 -6.66 -2.56
CA MET A 49 -1.39 -5.69 -2.90
C MET A 49 -0.19 -5.81 -1.95
N LEU A 50 -0.43 -5.93 -0.63
CA LEU A 50 0.63 -6.14 0.36
C LEU A 50 1.46 -7.40 0.03
N THR A 51 0.80 -8.54 -0.23
CA THR A 51 1.49 -9.77 -0.64
C THR A 51 2.20 -9.62 -1.98
N LYS A 52 1.55 -9.02 -2.98
CA LYS A 52 2.10 -8.85 -4.33
C LYS A 52 3.34 -7.95 -4.35
N PHE A 53 3.35 -6.89 -3.55
CA PHE A 53 4.47 -5.96 -3.46
C PHE A 53 5.45 -6.32 -2.34
N GLY A 54 5.26 -7.47 -1.67
CA GLY A 54 6.12 -7.92 -0.58
C GLY A 54 6.25 -6.93 0.57
N ALA A 55 5.17 -6.21 0.88
CA ALA A 55 5.13 -5.32 2.03
C ALA A 55 5.26 -6.13 3.31
N VAL A 56 6.11 -5.66 4.23
CA VAL A 56 6.37 -6.31 5.52
C VAL A 56 5.91 -5.41 6.65
N ARG A 57 5.77 -5.98 7.85
CA ARG A 57 5.50 -5.18 9.06
C ARG A 57 6.79 -4.98 9.84
N THR A 58 7.19 -3.74 10.05
CA THR A 58 8.36 -3.36 10.83
C THR A 58 7.94 -2.50 12.02
N ARG A 59 8.84 -2.36 13.01
CA ARG A 59 8.66 -1.35 14.06
C ARG A 59 9.15 -0.01 13.56
N ASN A 60 8.29 1.01 13.61
CA ASN A 60 8.70 2.39 13.33
C ASN A 60 9.45 3.01 14.53
N ALA A 61 9.88 4.27 14.41
CA ALA A 61 10.55 5.03 15.47
C ALA A 61 9.71 5.17 16.77
N LYS A 62 8.40 4.95 16.70
CA LYS A 62 7.48 4.96 17.86
C LYS A 62 7.25 3.57 18.46
N MET A 63 8.00 2.56 18.02
CA MET A 63 7.82 1.14 18.38
C MET A 63 6.48 0.53 17.94
N GLU A 64 5.78 1.16 16.98
CA GLU A 64 4.53 0.66 16.44
C GLU A 64 4.78 -0.31 15.28
N MET A 65 4.05 -1.41 15.23
CA MET A 65 4.14 -2.41 14.16
C MET A 65 3.35 -1.96 12.93
N VAL A 66 4.03 -1.27 12.02
CA VAL A 66 3.48 -0.65 10.82
C VAL A 66 3.86 -1.41 9.56
N TYR A 67 3.06 -1.29 8.51
CA TYR A 67 3.42 -1.76 7.19
C TYR A 67 4.44 -0.82 6.53
N CYS A 68 5.49 -1.40 5.97
CA CYS A 68 6.44 -0.69 5.12
C CYS A 68 6.73 -1.50 3.86
N LEU A 69 7.25 -0.81 2.84
CA LEU A 69 7.73 -1.44 1.62
C LEU A 69 9.25 -1.60 1.73
N PRO A 70 9.80 -2.83 1.78
CA PRO A 70 11.23 -3.03 1.82
C PRO A 70 11.86 -2.51 0.51
N ALA A 71 13.04 -1.88 0.62
CA ALA A 71 13.72 -1.21 -0.48
C ALA A 71 14.15 -2.13 -1.65
N GLU A 72 14.00 -3.45 -1.49
CA GLU A 72 14.57 -4.49 -2.36
C GLU A 72 13.57 -5.14 -3.32
N LEU A 73 12.30 -4.73 -3.37
CA LEU A 73 11.39 -5.20 -4.43
C LEU A 73 11.50 -4.30 -5.66
N GLY A 74 12.68 -4.37 -6.27
CA GLY A 74 12.88 -4.14 -7.69
C GLY A 74 11.93 -5.07 -8.44
N VAL A 75 10.92 -4.47 -9.08
CA VAL A 75 10.11 -5.18 -10.06
C VAL A 75 11.02 -5.39 -11.27
N PRO A 76 11.43 -6.61 -11.65
CA PRO A 76 11.93 -6.80 -13.00
C PRO A 76 10.73 -6.64 -13.92
N THR A 77 10.89 -5.72 -14.87
CA THR A 77 9.94 -5.44 -15.97
C THR A 77 9.68 -6.69 -16.80
#